data_AF-A0A3M5GKZ5-F1
#
_entry.id   AF-A0A3M5GKZ5-F1
#
_cell.length_a   1.000
_cell.length_b   1.000
_cell.length_c   1.000
_cell.angle_alpha   90.00
_cell.angle_beta   90.00
_cell.angle_gamma   90.00
#
_symmetry.space_group_name_H-M   'P 1'
#
loop_
_entity.id
_entity.type
_entity.pdbx_description
1 polymer ?
#
loop_
_entity_poly.entity_id
_entity_poly.type
_entity_poly.pdbx_seq_one_letter_code
_entity_poly.pdbx_strand_id
1 'polypeptide(L)'
;TKHMLRLRHVSQILDQEANEIILLNSHDGSSSYQMIGGKFRFVCANGLVLGDVAADQKVRHSGRGDVVHDVIEGAFEVLKHFEQIDHITADMKHQQLDQDEQVAFALAAL
;
A
#
# COMPACT_ATOMS: atom_id res chain seq x y z
N THR A 1 -9.15 -4.74 -19.49
CA THR A 1 -9.75 -4.46 -18.16
C THR A 1 -8.66 -4.50 -17.11
N LYS A 2 -8.77 -3.67 -16.07
CA LYS A 2 -7.89 -3.75 -14.88
C LYS A 2 -8.69 -4.41 -13.76
N HIS A 3 -8.14 -5.46 -13.14
CA HIS A 3 -8.75 -6.13 -12.00
C HIS A 3 -7.98 -5.79 -10.73
N MET A 4 -8.70 -5.50 -9.66
CA MET A 4 -8.14 -5.15 -8.36
C MET A 4 -8.73 -6.07 -7.29
N LEU A 5 -7.86 -6.71 -6.50
CA LEU A 5 -8.22 -7.42 -5.28
C LEU A 5 -7.55 -6.74 -4.10
N ARG A 6 -8.29 -6.54 -3.00
CA ARG A 6 -7.77 -5.96 -1.76
C ARG A 6 -7.87 -7.02 -0.67
N LEU A 7 -6.75 -7.33 -0.06
CA LEU A 7 -6.64 -8.30 1.03
C LEU A 7 -6.37 -7.54 2.31
N ARG A 8 -7.19 -7.78 3.32
CA ARG A 8 -7.09 -7.15 4.64
C ARG A 8 -7.06 -8.24 5.70
N HIS A 9 -6.23 -8.07 6.73
CA HIS A 9 -6.20 -9.02 7.83
C HIS A 9 -7.52 -8.98 8.62
N VAL A 10 -7.99 -10.15 9.06
CA VAL A 10 -9.29 -10.29 9.74
C VAL A 10 -9.40 -9.43 11.01
N SER A 11 -8.28 -9.23 11.72
CA SER A 11 -8.25 -8.42 12.94
C SER A 11 -8.45 -6.92 12.69
N GLN A 12 -8.30 -6.46 11.45
CA GLN A 12 -8.37 -5.04 11.08
C GLN A 12 -9.57 -4.73 10.17
N ILE A 13 -10.49 -5.69 9.96
CA ILE A 13 -11.60 -5.55 9.01
C ILE A 13 -12.46 -4.31 9.29
N LEU A 14 -12.72 -4.03 10.56
CA LEU A 14 -13.56 -2.91 10.99
C LEU A 14 -12.77 -1.63 11.25
N ASP A 15 -11.45 -1.65 11.12
CA ASP A 15 -10.63 -0.48 11.38
C ASP A 15 -10.80 0.56 10.27
N GLN A 16 -10.81 1.83 10.69
CA GLN A 16 -10.89 2.96 9.77
C GLN A 16 -9.68 3.00 8.83
N GLU A 17 -8.52 2.56 9.32
CA GLU A 17 -7.26 2.39 8.61
C GLU A 17 -6.76 0.97 8.82
N ALA A 18 -6.37 0.28 7.75
CA ALA A 18 -5.85 -1.07 7.84
C ALA A 18 -4.65 -1.25 6.90
N ASN A 19 -3.76 -2.16 7.26
CA ASN A 19 -2.72 -2.63 6.35
C ASN A 19 -3.39 -3.56 5.33
N GLU A 20 -3.16 -3.29 4.06
CA GLU A 20 -3.74 -4.07 2.97
C GLU A 20 -2.69 -4.44 1.93
N ILE A 21 -2.94 -5.56 1.27
CA ILE A 21 -2.24 -5.98 0.07
C ILE A 21 -3.21 -5.81 -1.10
N ILE A 22 -2.82 -5.00 -2.08
CA ILE A 22 -3.58 -4.81 -3.31
C ILE A 22 -2.92 -5.59 -4.43
N LEU A 23 -3.67 -6.50 -5.05
CA LEU A 23 -3.27 -7.19 -6.26
C LEU A 23 -3.91 -6.49 -7.46
N LEU A 24 -3.10 -5.91 -8.33
CA LEU A 24 -3.53 -5.29 -9.57
C LEU A 24 -3.10 -6.12 -10.76
N ASN A 25 -4.05 -6.51 -11.59
CA ASN A 25 -3.76 -7.12 -12.89
C ASN A 25 -4.13 -6.12 -14.00
N SER A 26 -3.14 -5.76 -14.82
CA SER A 26 -3.34 -5.01 -16.06
C SER A 26 -3.26 -5.96 -17.25
N HIS A 27 -4.27 -5.92 -18.11
CA HIS A 27 -4.23 -6.56 -19.43
C HIS A 27 -3.41 -5.71 -20.42
N ASP A 28 -2.13 -5.48 -20.12
CA ASP A 28 -1.19 -4.66 -20.91
C ASP A 28 -0.20 -5.52 -21.74
N GLY A 29 -0.39 -6.84 -21.77
CA GLY A 29 0.47 -7.78 -22.49
C GLY A 29 1.76 -8.16 -21.76
N SER A 30 2.03 -7.62 -20.56
CA SER A 30 3.22 -7.93 -19.78
C SER A 30 3.22 -9.33 -19.13
N SER A 31 2.06 -10.02 -19.12
CA SER A 31 1.84 -11.26 -18.36
C SER A 31 2.32 -11.15 -16.91
N SER A 32 2.03 -10.03 -16.26
CA SER A 32 2.38 -9.78 -14.87
C SER A 32 1.20 -9.21 -14.09
N TYR A 33 1.24 -9.39 -12.78
CA TYR A 33 0.40 -8.64 -11.85
C TYR A 33 1.31 -7.87 -10.89
N GLN A 34 0.75 -6.84 -10.27
CA GLN A 34 1.40 -5.98 -9.32
C GLN A 34 0.84 -6.27 -7.92
N MET A 35 1.72 -6.42 -6.94
CA MET A 35 1.40 -6.58 -5.53
C MET A 35 1.88 -5.34 -4.79
N ILE A 36 0.93 -4.62 -4.18
CA ILE A 36 1.14 -3.34 -3.53
C ILE A 36 0.84 -3.50 -2.04
N GLY A 37 1.80 -3.19 -1.18
CA GLY A 37 1.61 -3.11 0.27
C GLY A 37 1.44 -1.68 0.75
N GLY A 38 0.48 -1.43 1.64
CA GLY A 38 0.28 -0.11 2.24
C GLY A 38 -0.78 -0.06 3.33
N LYS A 39 -0.89 1.09 3.98
CA LYS A 39 -1.98 1.40 4.92
C LYS A 39 -3.02 2.29 4.26
N PHE A 40 -4.24 1.77 4.18
CA PHE A 40 -5.33 2.37 3.42
C PHE A 40 -6.46 2.75 4.36
N ARG A 41 -7.05 3.92 4.14
CA ARG A 41 -8.23 4.40 4.88
C ARG A 41 -9.44 4.41 3.97
N PHE A 42 -10.58 4.03 4.51
CA PHE A 42 -11.83 4.05 3.77
C PHE A 42 -12.49 5.43 3.87
N VAL A 43 -11.92 6.44 3.21
CA VAL A 43 -12.58 7.75 3.07
C VAL A 43 -12.42 8.24 1.63
N CYS A 44 -13.53 8.16 0.90
CA CYS A 44 -13.68 8.52 -0.51
C CYS A 44 -12.96 7.54 -1.46
N ALA A 45 -13.48 7.36 -2.68
CA ALA A 45 -13.17 6.29 -3.63
C ALA A 45 -11.69 6.10 -4.05
N ASN A 46 -10.75 6.91 -3.52
CA ASN A 46 -9.32 6.92 -3.88
C ASN A 46 -8.37 6.37 -2.78
N GLY A 47 -8.88 6.01 -1.60
CA GLY A 47 -8.35 4.98 -0.68
C GLY A 47 -6.91 5.01 -0.11
N LEU A 48 -5.97 5.81 -0.64
CA LEU A 48 -4.58 5.83 -0.18
C LEU A 48 -4.38 6.92 0.90
N VAL A 49 -3.83 6.54 2.06
CA VAL A 49 -3.62 7.47 3.19
C VAL A 49 -2.16 7.71 3.56
N LEU A 50 -1.27 6.81 3.15
CA LEU A 50 0.16 7.10 3.09
C LEU A 50 0.61 7.02 1.64
N GLY A 51 1.12 8.14 1.14
CA GLY A 51 1.37 8.41 -0.29
C GLY A 51 2.52 7.63 -0.92
N ASP A 52 3.23 6.80 -0.16
CA ASP A 52 4.29 5.96 -0.69
C ASP A 52 3.85 4.49 -0.65
N VAL A 53 3.80 3.85 -1.81
CA VAL A 53 3.64 2.41 -1.91
C VAL A 53 4.89 1.80 -1.29
N ALA A 54 4.81 1.39 -0.02
CA ALA A 54 5.98 0.91 0.72
C ALA A 54 6.57 -0.37 0.12
N ALA A 55 5.77 -1.09 -0.68
CA ALA A 55 6.23 -2.26 -1.42
C ALA A 55 5.44 -2.38 -2.73
N ASP A 56 6.14 -2.25 -3.87
CA ASP A 56 5.60 -2.49 -5.22
C ASP A 56 6.36 -3.66 -5.87
N GLN A 57 5.72 -4.83 -5.92
CA GLN A 57 6.30 -6.04 -6.50
C GLN A 57 5.56 -6.46 -7.77
N LYS A 58 6.28 -6.61 -8.88
CA LYS A 58 5.73 -7.14 -10.14
C LYS A 58 6.05 -8.62 -10.28
N VAL A 59 5.01 -9.45 -10.26
CA VAL A 59 5.14 -10.89 -10.41
C VAL A 59 4.70 -11.30 -11.81
N ARG A 60 5.63 -11.87 -12.59
CA ARG A 60 5.34 -12.45 -13.91
C ARG A 60 4.79 -13.86 -13.75
N HIS A 61 3.67 -14.16 -14.40
CA HIS A 61 3.03 -15.47 -14.34
C HIS A 61 3.24 -16.32 -15.61
N SER A 62 4.07 -15.86 -16.56
CA SER A 62 4.48 -16.63 -17.74
C SER A 62 5.98 -16.44 -18.05
N GLY A 63 6.64 -17.50 -18.53
CA GLY A 63 8.03 -17.45 -19.05
C GLY A 63 9.17 -17.64 -18.02
N ARG A 64 8.88 -17.84 -16.73
CA ARG A 64 9.87 -18.24 -15.70
C ARG A 64 9.46 -19.53 -14.99
N GLY A 65 10.45 -20.28 -14.50
CA GLY A 65 10.30 -21.67 -14.04
C GLY A 65 9.62 -21.87 -12.68
N ASP A 66 9.69 -20.91 -11.75
CA ASP A 66 9.09 -21.04 -10.43
C ASP A 66 8.33 -19.77 -10.00
N VAL A 67 7.12 -19.62 -10.56
CA VAL A 67 6.21 -18.52 -10.20
C VAL A 67 5.79 -18.59 -8.73
N VAL A 68 5.76 -19.79 -8.13
CA VAL A 68 5.33 -19.96 -6.73
C VAL A 68 6.34 -19.33 -5.78
N HIS A 69 7.63 -19.53 -6.03
CA HIS A 69 8.69 -18.90 -5.26
C HIS A 69 8.63 -17.37 -5.33
N ASP A 70 8.52 -16.81 -6.54
CA ASP A 70 8.42 -15.36 -6.77
C ASP A 70 7.22 -14.73 -6.02
N VAL A 71 6.09 -15.44 -5.97
CA VAL A 71 4.89 -15.00 -5.23
C VAL A 71 5.16 -14.99 -3.72
N ILE A 72 5.78 -16.05 -3.19
CA ILE A 72 6.05 -16.20 -1.76
C ILE A 72 7.04 -15.13 -1.30
N GLU A 73 8.14 -14.93 -2.03
CA GLU A 73 9.15 -13.93 -1.72
C GLU A 73 8.54 -12.52 -1.77
N GLY A 74 7.82 -12.19 -2.84
CA GLY A 74 7.15 -10.89 -2.98
C GLY A 74 6.16 -10.60 -1.85
N ALA A 75 5.42 -11.62 -1.38
CA ALA A 75 4.53 -11.48 -0.25
C ALA A 75 5.27 -11.22 1.07
N PHE A 76 6.38 -11.93 1.34
CA PHE A 76 7.18 -11.69 2.54
C PHE A 76 7.81 -10.29 2.54
N GLU A 77 8.33 -9.83 1.40
CA GLU A 77 8.85 -8.46 1.29
C GLU A 77 7.76 -7.42 1.61
N VAL A 78 6.57 -7.56 1.01
CA VAL A 78 5.44 -6.67 1.30
C VAL A 78 5.09 -6.64 2.80
N LEU A 79 5.07 -7.79 3.46
CA LEU A 79 4.75 -7.88 4.89
C LEU A 79 5.82 -7.25 5.80
N LYS A 80 7.11 -7.34 5.44
CA LYS A 80 8.19 -6.70 6.21
C LYS A 80 8.01 -5.18 6.32
N HIS A 81 7.41 -4.55 5.31
CA HIS A 81 7.20 -3.11 5.30
C HIS A 81 6.05 -2.63 6.19
N PHE A 82 5.15 -3.51 6.65
CA PHE A 82 3.98 -3.09 7.43
C PHE A 82 4.35 -2.53 8.80
N GLU A 83 5.36 -3.09 9.48
CA GLU A 83 5.83 -2.55 10.76
C GLU A 83 6.37 -1.13 10.59
N GLN A 84 7.16 -0.90 9.54
CA GLN A 84 7.67 0.42 9.21
C GLN A 84 6.53 1.40 8.87
N ILE A 85 5.53 0.97 8.10
CA ILE A 85 4.36 1.79 7.78
C ILE A 85 3.61 2.17 9.06
N ASP A 86 3.41 1.23 9.98
CA ASP A 86 2.72 1.50 11.24
C ASP A 86 3.48 2.50 12.10
N HIS A 87 4.82 2.40 12.16
CA HIS A 87 5.67 3.38 12.86
C HIS A 87 5.57 4.78 12.24
N ILE A 88 5.74 4.89 10.92
CA ILE A 88 5.64 6.19 10.21
C ILE A 88 4.25 6.80 10.40
N THR A 89 3.20 5.98 10.33
CA THR A 89 1.82 6.43 10.57
C THR A 89 1.67 6.99 11.99
N ALA A 90 2.22 6.29 12.99
CA ALA A 90 2.16 6.72 14.37
C ALA A 90 2.89 8.05 14.59
N ASP A 91 4.10 8.19 14.03
CA ASP A 91 4.89 9.42 14.10
C ASP A 91 4.16 10.60 13.46
N MET A 92 3.63 10.41 12.25
CA MET A 92 2.86 11.44 11.54
C MET A 92 1.63 11.86 12.34
N LYS A 93 0.93 10.92 12.99
CA LYS A 93 -0.24 11.22 13.83
C LYS A 93 0.12 11.93 15.13
N HIS A 94 1.33 11.72 15.64
CA HIS A 94 1.79 12.33 16.88
C HIS A 94 2.25 13.78 16.66
N GLN A 95 2.67 14.15 15.45
CA GLN A 95 3.07 15.53 15.14
C GLN A 95 1.85 16.47 15.23
N GLN A 96 1.90 17.38 16.19
CA GLN A 96 0.97 18.50 16.29
C GLN A 96 1.66 19.75 15.78
N LEU A 97 1.11 20.33 14.72
CA LEU A 97 1.59 21.59 14.17
C LEU A 97 0.91 22.73 14.90
N ASP A 98 1.67 23.76 15.28
CA ASP A 98 1.09 25.01 15.76
C ASP A 98 0.39 25.78 14.62
N GLN A 99 -0.25 26.90 14.94
CA GLN A 99 -1.03 27.63 13.95
C GLN A 99 -0.18 28.18 12.80
N ASP A 100 1.05 28.63 13.08
CA ASP A 100 1.94 29.19 12.07
C ASP A 100 2.51 28.07 11.18
N GLU A 101 2.85 26.93 11.77
CA GLU A 101 3.27 25.71 11.07
C GLU A 101 2.16 25.14 10.18
N GLN A 102 0.90 25.15 10.63
CA GLN A 102 -0.25 24.73 9.82
C GLN A 102 -0.43 25.61 8.58
N VAL A 103 -0.28 26.94 8.73
CA VAL A 103 -0.37 27.87 7.60
C VAL A 103 0.81 27.66 6.65
N ALA A 104 2.03 27.50 7.17
CA ALA A 104 3.21 27.23 6.36
C ALA A 104 3.08 25.93 5.56
N PHE A 105 2.60 24.85 6.20
CA PHE A 105 2.37 23.57 5.55
C PHE A 105 1.29 23.65 4.47
N ALA A 106 0.17 24.34 4.74
CA ALA A 106 -0.90 24.53 3.77
C ALA A 106 -0.44 25.35 2.55
N LEU A 107 0.39 26.38 2.75
CA LEU A 107 0.95 27.19 1.66
C LEU A 107 1.97 26.41 0.83
N ALA A 108 2.77 25.55 1.45
CA ALA A 108 3.74 24.70 0.74
C ALA A 108 3.09 23.61 -0.12
N ALA A 109 1.81 23.29 0.11
CA ALA A 109 1.05 22.30 -0.63
C ALA A 109 0.30 22.85 -1.86
N LEU A 110 0.37 24.17 -2.11
CA LEU A 110 -0.18 24.85 -3.29
C LEU A 110 0.83 24.88 -4.44
#